data_AF-A0YTQ5-F1
#
_entry.id   AF-A0YTQ5-F1
#
_cell.length_a   1.000
_cell.length_b   1.000
_cell.length_c   1.000
_cell.angle_alpha   90.00
_cell.angle_beta   90.00
_cell.angle_gamma   90.00
#
_symmetry.space_group_name_H-M   'P 1'
#
loop_
_entity.id
_entity.type
_entity.pdbx_description
1 polymer ?
#
loop_
_entity_poly.entity_id
_entity_poly.type
_entity_poly.pdbx_seq_one_letter_code
_entity_poly.pdbx_strand_id
1 'polypeptide(L)'
;MIGTFDRKKNNSGGFKPNWGDFLGKGAIVLAILAGTMYLTNPSREEYLNYASGRLVTEAQEKWCTKSNIPEFLNGISESLVDTCQSLVTNRREWIQDNINTGTDRHNAVLFSIYTTDFDFVDKRYRTIAVFGNFLTFSSEDLQQTEKVENVENVENVNQDSE
;
A
#
# COMPACT_ATOMS: atom_id res chain seq x y z
N MET A 1 -22.67 -59.21 -38.82
CA MET A 1 -21.22 -59.11 -38.53
C MET A 1 -20.98 -57.78 -37.84
N ILE A 2 -20.79 -57.80 -36.52
CA ILE A 2 -20.50 -56.62 -35.71
C ILE A 2 -18.98 -56.59 -35.54
N GLY A 3 -18.32 -55.61 -36.14
CA GLY A 3 -16.87 -55.42 -36.01
C GLY A 3 -16.51 -54.97 -34.61
N THR A 4 -15.57 -55.66 -33.97
CA THR A 4 -14.98 -55.27 -32.70
C THR A 4 -14.01 -54.12 -32.94
N PHE A 5 -14.30 -52.94 -32.38
CA PHE A 5 -13.36 -51.82 -32.34
C PHE A 5 -12.31 -52.09 -31.26
N ASP A 6 -11.09 -52.42 -31.70
CA ASP A 6 -9.94 -52.57 -30.83
C ASP A 6 -9.42 -51.18 -30.40
N ARG A 7 -9.53 -50.86 -29.11
CA ARG A 7 -9.08 -49.59 -28.55
C ARG A 7 -7.59 -49.68 -28.20
N LYS A 8 -6.74 -49.19 -29.12
CA LYS A 8 -5.29 -49.04 -28.91
C LYS A 8 -5.02 -48.21 -27.64
N LYS A 9 -4.45 -48.84 -26.60
CA LYS A 9 -3.96 -48.11 -25.41
C LYS A 9 -2.84 -47.15 -25.83
N ASN A 10 -3.07 -45.86 -25.62
CA ASN A 10 -2.05 -44.83 -25.75
C ASN A 10 -1.10 -44.91 -24.55
N ASN A 11 0.19 -45.08 -24.82
CA ASN A 11 1.24 -44.86 -23.82
C ASN A 11 1.37 -43.35 -23.62
N SER A 12 0.51 -42.79 -22.77
CA SER A 12 0.72 -41.45 -22.23
C SER A 12 1.88 -41.54 -21.26
N GLY A 13 3.08 -41.18 -21.72
CA GLY A 13 4.25 -40.92 -20.87
C GLY A 13 3.92 -39.76 -19.94
N GLY A 14 3.21 -40.05 -18.85
CA GLY A 14 2.81 -39.07 -17.86
C GLY A 14 4.04 -38.53 -17.18
N PHE A 15 4.19 -37.20 -17.21
CA PHE A 15 5.09 -36.49 -16.32
C PHE A 15 4.77 -36.95 -14.89
N LYS A 16 5.69 -37.69 -14.27
CA LYS A 16 5.62 -38.11 -12.87
C LYS A 16 6.47 -37.13 -12.07
N PRO A 17 5.91 -35.98 -11.61
CA PRO A 17 6.67 -35.06 -10.78
C PRO A 17 7.13 -35.79 -9.52
N ASN A 18 8.42 -35.69 -9.22
CA ASN A 18 8.95 -36.17 -7.95
C ASN A 18 8.60 -35.13 -6.87
N TRP A 19 7.39 -35.23 -6.32
CA TRP A 19 6.84 -34.29 -5.34
C TRP A 19 7.76 -34.06 -4.13
N GLY A 20 8.54 -35.07 -3.71
CA GLY A 20 9.50 -34.92 -2.61
C GLY A 20 10.67 -33.99 -2.95
N ASP A 21 11.17 -34.03 -4.18
CA ASP A 21 12.28 -33.17 -4.62
C ASP A 21 11.80 -31.73 -4.89
N PHE A 22 10.57 -31.58 -5.40
CA PHE A 22 9.94 -30.26 -5.61
C PHE A 22 9.56 -29.59 -4.29
N LEU A 23 8.99 -30.34 -3.33
CA LEU A 23 8.68 -29.82 -1.99
C LEU A 23 9.97 -29.53 -1.20
N GLY A 24 11.01 -30.35 -1.33
CA GLY A 24 12.30 -30.11 -0.68
C GLY A 24 12.98 -28.82 -1.17
N LYS A 25 13.12 -28.66 -2.50
CA LYS A 25 13.74 -27.45 -3.09
C LYS A 25 12.86 -26.21 -2.93
N GLY A 26 11.55 -26.37 -3.10
CA GLY A 26 10.58 -25.29 -2.89
C GLY A 26 10.56 -24.78 -1.45
N ALA A 27 10.61 -25.69 -0.47
CA ALA A 27 10.66 -25.32 0.95
C ALA A 27 11.93 -24.52 1.30
N ILE A 28 13.08 -24.88 0.73
CA ILE A 28 14.33 -24.14 0.94
C ILE A 28 14.22 -22.71 0.41
N VAL A 29 13.71 -22.54 -0.82
CA VAL A 29 13.51 -21.21 -1.40
C VAL A 29 12.53 -20.37 -0.58
N LEU A 30 11.40 -20.96 -0.15
CA LEU A 30 10.42 -20.27 0.70
C LEU A 30 10.99 -19.90 2.07
N ALA A 31 11.82 -20.76 2.68
CA ALA A 31 12.46 -20.48 3.95
C ALA A 31 13.47 -19.32 3.83
N ILE A 32 14.26 -19.28 2.75
CA ILE A 32 15.15 -18.15 2.46
C ILE A 32 14.32 -16.87 2.27
N LEU A 33 13.26 -16.91 1.46
CA LEU A 33 12.38 -15.76 1.23
C LEU A 33 11.80 -15.24 2.55
N ALA A 34 11.19 -16.12 3.34
CA ALA A 34 10.61 -15.76 4.64
C ALA A 34 11.66 -15.21 5.62
N GLY A 35 12.87 -15.78 5.64
CA GLY A 35 13.98 -15.28 6.46
C GLY A 35 14.43 -13.88 6.02
N THR A 36 14.61 -13.65 4.72
CA THR A 36 14.98 -12.32 4.20
C THR A 36 13.92 -11.28 4.50
N MET A 37 12.63 -11.60 4.32
CA MET A 37 11.54 -10.71 4.68
C MET A 37 11.47 -10.46 6.17
N TYR A 38 11.61 -11.48 7.03
CA TYR A 38 11.64 -11.26 8.47
C TYR A 38 12.74 -10.27 8.90
N LEU A 39 13.91 -10.32 8.25
CA LEU A 39 15.05 -9.44 8.55
C LEU A 39 14.95 -8.05 7.93
N THR A 40 14.34 -7.92 6.75
CA THR A 40 14.26 -6.66 5.99
C THR A 40 12.93 -5.94 6.14
N ASN A 41 11.91 -6.58 6.72
CA ASN A 41 10.61 -5.98 6.91
C ASN A 41 10.72 -4.87 7.97
N PRO A 42 10.43 -3.61 7.62
CA PRO A 42 10.82 -2.49 8.45
C PRO A 42 10.10 -2.49 9.80
N SER A 43 10.80 -1.92 10.78
CA SER A 43 10.36 -1.84 12.17
C SER A 43 9.18 -0.86 12.33
N ARG A 44 8.54 -0.90 13.51
CA ARG A 44 7.49 0.08 13.84
C ARG A 44 8.07 1.49 13.88
N GLU A 45 9.28 1.66 14.42
CA GLU A 45 9.95 2.97 14.50
C GLU A 45 10.22 3.55 13.11
N GLU A 46 10.68 2.73 12.16
CA GLU A 46 10.86 3.14 10.76
C GLU A 46 9.52 3.54 10.11
N TYR A 47 8.44 2.81 10.41
CA TYR A 47 7.10 3.18 9.97
C TYR A 47 6.67 4.54 10.53
N LEU A 48 6.88 4.78 11.83
CA LEU A 48 6.53 6.05 12.47
C LEU A 48 7.30 7.23 11.86
N ASN A 49 8.59 7.02 11.54
CA ASN A 49 9.40 8.02 10.86
C ASN A 49 8.90 8.29 9.43
N TYR A 50 8.59 7.24 8.68
CA TYR A 50 8.05 7.34 7.32
C TYR A 50 6.69 8.06 7.31
N ALA A 51 5.73 7.60 8.12
CA ALA A 51 4.36 8.10 8.12
C ALA A 51 4.29 9.55 8.62
N SER A 52 5.02 9.89 9.69
CA SER A 52 5.08 11.28 10.18
C SER A 52 5.72 12.23 9.16
N GLY A 53 6.78 11.78 8.47
CA GLY A 53 7.41 12.55 7.40
C GLY A 53 6.46 12.80 6.25
N ARG A 54 5.76 11.76 5.79
CA ARG A 54 4.77 11.88 4.71
C ARG A 54 3.65 12.86 5.06
N LEU A 55 3.11 12.77 6.28
CA LEU A 55 2.05 13.66 6.70
C LEU A 55 2.51 15.13 6.84
N VAL A 56 3.73 15.35 7.34
CA VAL A 56 4.33 16.70 7.37
C VAL A 56 4.44 17.28 5.96
N THR A 57 4.93 16.48 5.00
CA THR A 57 5.04 16.91 3.60
C THR A 57 3.66 17.24 3.01
N GLU A 58 2.67 16.36 3.18
CA GLU A 58 1.31 16.59 2.67
C GLU A 58 0.65 17.82 3.30
N ALA A 59 0.85 18.04 4.60
CA ALA A 59 0.35 19.23 5.29
C ALA A 59 1.02 20.51 4.78
N GLN A 60 2.33 20.48 4.53
CA GLN A 60 3.06 21.62 3.97
C GLN A 60 2.59 21.93 2.54
N GLU A 61 2.47 20.93 1.68
CA GLU A 61 2.00 21.07 0.30
C GLU A 61 0.55 21.59 0.23
N LYS A 62 -0.30 21.16 1.15
CA LYS A 62 -1.71 21.55 1.16
C LYS A 62 -1.96 22.90 1.83
N TRP A 63 -1.31 23.20 2.94
CA TRP A 63 -1.63 24.35 3.78
C TRP A 63 -0.58 25.45 3.73
N CYS A 64 0.71 25.13 3.65
CA CYS A 64 1.80 26.11 3.66
C CYS A 64 2.13 26.62 2.26
N THR A 65 1.13 27.13 1.54
CA THR A 65 1.29 27.70 0.20
C THR A 65 0.87 29.17 0.16
N LYS A 66 1.48 29.94 -0.76
CA LYS A 66 1.12 31.35 -0.95
C LYS A 66 -0.36 31.53 -1.29
N SER A 67 -0.96 30.56 -2.00
CA SER A 67 -2.38 30.58 -2.37
C SER A 67 -3.34 30.55 -1.19
N ASN A 68 -2.90 30.04 -0.03
CA ASN A 68 -3.69 30.03 1.20
C ASN A 68 -3.48 31.29 2.06
N ILE A 69 -2.64 32.23 1.61
CA ILE A 69 -2.35 33.47 2.34
C ILE A 69 -3.31 34.57 1.88
N PRO A 70 -3.95 35.30 2.82
CA PRO A 70 -4.81 36.43 2.47
C PRO A 70 -4.06 37.52 1.70
N GLU A 71 -4.69 38.10 0.67
CA GLU A 71 -4.05 39.10 -0.21
C GLU A 71 -3.47 40.30 0.52
N PHE A 72 -4.09 40.74 1.63
CA PHE A 72 -3.60 41.87 2.42
C PHE A 72 -2.23 41.60 3.10
N LEU A 73 -1.80 40.34 3.15
CA LEU A 73 -0.51 39.89 3.70
C LEU A 73 0.50 39.51 2.62
N ASN A 74 0.22 39.77 1.34
CA ASN A 74 1.10 39.39 0.23
C ASN A 74 2.55 39.89 0.40
N GLY A 75 2.73 41.07 0.99
CA GLY A 75 4.05 41.66 1.26
C GLY A 75 4.92 40.89 2.25
N ILE A 76 4.33 39.96 3.03
CA ILE A 76 5.04 39.09 3.97
C ILE A 76 4.79 37.59 3.70
N SER A 77 4.20 37.27 2.54
CA SER A 77 3.75 35.90 2.20
C SER A 77 4.84 34.84 2.32
N GLU A 78 6.07 35.14 1.91
CA GLU A 78 7.21 34.21 2.02
C GLU A 78 7.54 33.88 3.47
N SER A 79 7.61 34.89 4.34
CA SER A 79 7.86 34.68 5.77
C SER A 79 6.75 33.86 6.43
N LEU A 80 5.49 34.02 6.00
CA LEU A 80 4.37 33.21 6.48
C LEU A 80 4.46 31.75 6.01
N VAL A 81 4.84 31.52 4.75
CA VAL A 81 5.07 30.16 4.23
C VAL A 81 6.18 29.47 5.03
N ASP A 82 7.32 30.13 5.22
CA ASP A 82 8.47 29.58 5.96
C ASP A 82 8.10 29.30 7.42
N THR A 83 7.34 30.20 8.05
CA THR A 83 6.85 30.02 9.43
C THR A 83 5.90 28.83 9.51
N CYS A 84 4.99 28.68 8.55
CA CYS A 84 4.09 27.53 8.47
C CYS A 84 4.87 26.22 8.32
N GLN A 85 5.82 26.17 7.36
CA GLN A 85 6.63 24.98 7.12
C GLN A 85 7.40 24.58 8.38
N SER A 86 8.08 25.54 9.02
CA SER A 86 8.81 25.34 10.27
C SER A 86 7.89 24.84 11.39
N LEU A 87 6.72 25.46 11.57
CA LEU A 87 5.76 25.06 12.60
C LEU A 87 5.30 23.61 12.39
N VAL A 88 4.94 23.23 11.17
CA VAL A 88 4.51 21.86 10.84
C VAL A 88 5.65 20.87 11.07
N THR A 89 6.88 21.18 10.64
CA THR A 89 8.05 20.33 10.87
C THR A 89 8.35 20.15 12.36
N ASN A 90 8.27 21.23 13.15
CA ASN A 90 8.52 21.18 14.60
C ASN A 90 7.46 20.38 15.36
N ARG A 91 6.29 20.14 14.77
CA ARG A 91 5.24 19.28 15.33
C ARG A 91 5.39 17.81 14.95
N ARG A 92 6.44 17.42 14.22
CA ARG A 92 6.63 16.03 13.76
C ARG A 92 6.63 15.01 14.91
N GLU A 93 7.23 15.30 16.05
CA GLU A 93 7.22 14.38 17.20
C GLU A 93 5.80 14.14 17.73
N TRP A 94 5.00 15.20 17.85
CA TRP A 94 3.59 15.08 18.24
C TRP A 94 2.79 14.29 17.20
N ILE A 95 3.04 14.51 15.90
CA ILE A 95 2.44 13.72 14.82
C ILE A 95 2.82 12.25 14.95
N GLN A 96 4.10 11.97 15.22
CA GLN A 96 4.62 10.61 15.37
C GLN A 96 3.95 9.87 16.54
N ASP A 97 3.74 10.55 17.67
CA ASP A 97 3.07 9.99 18.84
C ASP A 97 1.58 9.68 18.59
N ASN A 98 0.89 10.58 17.87
CA ASN A 98 -0.49 10.34 17.45
C ASN A 98 -0.59 9.17 16.47
N ILE A 99 0.29 9.11 15.47
CA ILE A 99 0.38 7.95 14.57
C ILE A 99 0.63 6.69 15.39
N ASN A 100 1.57 6.73 16.34
CA ASN A 100 1.91 5.56 17.14
C ASN A 100 0.71 5.06 17.95
N THR A 101 -0.06 5.96 18.54
CA THR A 101 -1.25 5.63 19.33
C THR A 101 -2.38 5.12 18.46
N GLY A 102 -2.62 5.73 17.30
CA GLY A 102 -3.67 5.36 16.36
C GLY A 102 -3.29 4.27 15.36
N THR A 103 -2.14 3.59 15.53
CA THR A 103 -1.68 2.56 14.59
C THR A 103 -1.76 1.15 15.18
N ASP A 104 -2.50 0.31 14.46
CA ASP A 104 -2.47 -1.13 14.61
C ASP A 104 -1.54 -1.78 13.59
N ARG A 105 -0.71 -2.71 14.07
CA ARG A 105 0.25 -3.47 13.24
C ARG A 105 -0.15 -4.95 13.19
N HIS A 106 -0.31 -5.48 11.99
CA HIS A 106 -0.48 -6.90 11.73
C HIS A 106 0.74 -7.46 11.00
N ASN A 107 1.41 -8.42 11.61
CA ASN A 107 2.57 -9.10 11.02
C ASN A 107 2.13 -10.35 10.29
N ALA A 108 2.37 -10.39 8.99
CA ALA A 108 2.37 -11.63 8.22
C ALA A 108 3.82 -12.15 8.11
N VAL A 109 3.97 -13.40 7.63
CA VAL A 109 5.28 -14.03 7.46
C VAL A 109 6.18 -13.26 6.48
N LEU A 110 5.58 -12.62 5.48
CA LEU A 110 6.27 -11.98 4.36
C LEU A 110 6.17 -10.45 4.35
N PHE A 111 5.25 -9.86 5.12
CA PHE A 111 4.97 -8.43 5.10
C PHE A 111 4.33 -8.00 6.41
N SER A 112 4.29 -6.69 6.68
CA SER A 112 3.45 -6.13 7.74
C SER A 112 2.40 -5.21 7.15
N ILE A 113 1.22 -5.19 7.75
CA ILE A 113 0.17 -4.21 7.44
C ILE A 113 0.05 -3.29 8.65
N TYR A 114 0.13 -1.99 8.39
CA TYR A 114 -0.13 -0.94 9.37
C TYR A 114 -1.46 -0.27 9.00
N THR A 115 -2.39 -0.24 9.93
CA THR A 115 -3.63 0.53 9.80
C THR A 115 -3.54 1.68 10.77
N THR A 116 -3.55 2.91 10.25
CA THR A 116 -3.48 4.12 11.07
C THR A 116 -4.78 4.89 10.96
N ASP A 117 -5.42 5.08 12.09
CA ASP A 117 -6.57 5.96 12.27
C ASP A 117 -6.10 7.33 12.75
N PHE A 118 -6.49 8.38 12.03
CA PHE A 118 -6.17 9.75 12.39
C PHE A 118 -7.42 10.47 12.89
N ASP A 119 -7.57 10.55 14.21
CA ASP A 119 -8.74 11.16 14.86
C ASP A 119 -8.97 12.63 14.46
N PHE A 120 -7.92 13.35 14.06
CA PHE A 120 -7.97 14.78 13.75
C PHE A 120 -8.25 15.10 12.26
N VAL A 121 -8.20 14.12 11.36
CA VAL A 121 -8.53 14.32 9.92
C VAL A 121 -9.63 13.39 9.43
N ASP A 122 -10.23 12.56 10.28
CA ASP A 122 -11.25 11.56 9.92
C ASP A 122 -10.82 10.70 8.71
N LYS A 123 -9.54 10.36 8.67
CA LYS A 123 -8.92 9.56 7.61
C LYS A 123 -8.28 8.31 8.18
N ARG A 124 -8.40 7.23 7.43
CA ARG A 124 -7.69 5.98 7.66
C ARG A 124 -6.69 5.75 6.54
N TYR A 125 -5.46 5.45 6.93
CA TYR A 125 -4.40 5.06 6.01
C TYR A 125 -4.05 3.58 6.24
N ARG A 126 -3.79 2.87 5.15
CA ARG A 126 -3.25 1.51 5.19
C ARG A 126 -1.89 1.50 4.54
N THR A 127 -0.90 0.98 5.25
CA THR A 127 0.46 0.88 4.75
C THR A 127 0.92 -0.56 4.76
N ILE A 128 1.37 -1.05 3.61
CA ILE A 128 2.00 -2.36 3.47
C ILE A 128 3.51 -2.16 3.54
N ALA A 129 4.15 -2.83 4.50
CA ALA A 129 5.58 -2.93 4.60
C ALA A 129 6.05 -4.26 4.01
N VAL A 130 6.91 -4.19 3.00
CA VAL A 130 7.39 -5.36 2.27
C VAL A 130 8.77 -5.06 1.69
N PHE A 131 9.71 -6.00 1.82
CA PHE A 131 11.09 -5.86 1.30
C PHE A 131 11.78 -4.53 1.66
N GLY A 132 11.66 -4.06 2.91
CA GLY A 132 12.28 -2.79 3.32
C GLY A 132 11.58 -1.52 2.83
N ASN A 133 10.41 -1.63 2.19
CA ASN A 133 9.69 -0.50 1.61
C ASN A 133 8.31 -0.35 2.25
N PHE A 134 7.74 0.86 2.16
CA PHE A 134 6.38 1.19 2.60
C PHE A 134 5.53 1.60 1.39
N LEU A 135 4.34 1.00 1.27
CA LEU A 135 3.32 1.34 0.27
C LEU A 135 2.07 1.77 1.01
N THR A 136 1.74 3.06 0.98
CA THR A 136 0.60 3.64 1.68
C THR A 136 -0.53 3.97 0.72
N PHE A 137 -1.75 3.67 1.16
CA PHE A 137 -2.99 3.95 0.45
C PHE A 137 -3.91 4.76 1.37
N SER A 138 -4.44 5.87 0.87
CA SER A 138 -5.53 6.58 1.56
C SER A 138 -6.87 5.94 1.20
N SER A 139 -7.81 5.98 2.14
CA SER A 139 -9.19 5.56 1.91
C SER A 139 -9.90 6.37 0.80
N GLU A 140 -9.42 7.57 0.49
CA GLU A 140 -9.95 8.41 -0.59
C GLU A 140 -9.52 7.93 -1.98
N ASP A 141 -8.29 7.43 -2.11
CA ASP A 141 -7.75 6.88 -3.36
C ASP A 141 -8.46 5.58 -3.75
N LEU A 142 -8.88 4.81 -2.75
CA LEU A 142 -9.64 3.57 -2.93
C LEU A 142 -11.07 3.83 -3.42
N GLN A 143 -11.72 4.88 -2.91
CA GLN A 143 -13.06 5.28 -3.37
C GLN A 143 -13.04 5.84 -4.80
N GLN A 144 -11.93 6.46 -5.20
CA GLN A 144 -11.77 6.97 -6.56
C GLN A 144 -11.55 5.83 -7.57
N THR A 145 -10.87 4.76 -7.17
CA THR A 145 -10.70 3.55 -7.99
C THR A 145 -12.02 2.81 -8.20
N GLU A 146 -12.84 2.66 -7.14
CA GLU A 146 -14.18 2.06 -7.23
C GLU A 146 -15.14 2.91 -8.08
N LYS A 147 -15.03 4.24 -8.00
CA LYS A 147 -15.86 5.14 -8.81
C LYS A 147 -15.46 5.13 -10.29
N VAL A 148 -14.17 5.02 -10.61
CA VAL A 148 -13.68 4.95 -11.99
C VAL A 148 -14.05 3.61 -12.65
N GLU A 149 -13.95 2.50 -11.93
CA GLU A 149 -14.41 1.18 -12.41
C GLU A 149 -15.93 1.13 -12.65
N ASN A 150 -16.72 1.82 -11.81
CA ASN A 150 -18.17 1.94 -12.03
C ASN A 150 -18.52 2.87 -13.21
N VAL A 151 -17.74 3.92 -13.48
CA VAL A 151 -17.98 4.82 -14.61
C VAL A 151 -17.62 4.16 -15.95
N GLU A 152 -16.51 3.41 -16.01
CA GLU A 152 -16.10 2.67 -17.21
C GLU A 152 -17.07 1.51 -17.56
N ASN A 153 -17.67 0.87 -16.55
CA ASN A 153 -18.72 -0.13 -16.77
C ASN A 153 -20.06 0.49 -17.24
N VAL A 154 -20.38 1.72 -16.84
CA VAL A 154 -21.62 2.40 -17.27
C VAL A 154 -21.52 2.92 -18.71
N GLU A 155 -20.33 3.29 -19.17
CA GLU A 155 -20.11 3.75 -20.54
C GLU A 155 -20.14 2.59 -21.55
N ASN A 156 -19.57 1.42 -21.19
CA ASN A 156 -19.59 0.23 -22.06
C ASN A 156 -20.98 -0.45 -22.16
N VAL A 157 -21.86 -0.30 -21.16
CA VAL A 157 -23.22 -0.89 -21.22
C VAL A 157 -24.16 -0.11 -22.15
N ASN A 158 -23.90 1.18 -22.40
CA ASN A 158 -24.76 2.00 -23.26
C ASN A 158 -24.38 1.98 -24.74
N GLN A 159 -23.30 1.30 -25.12
CA GLN A 159 -22.79 1.29 -26.50
C GLN A 159 -23.10 0.00 -27.27
N ASP A 160 -23.71 -1.00 -26.63
CA ASP A 160 -24.18 -2.25 -27.25
C ASP A 160 -25.71 -2.28 -27.49
N SER A 161 -26.40 -1.14 -27.34
CA SER A 161 -27.85 -1.03 -27.53
C SER A 161 -28.27 0.11 -28.47
N GLU A 162 -27.59 0.24 -29.61
CA GLU A 162 -28.10 0.96 -30.79
C GLU A 162 -27.91 0.16 -32.09
#